data_AF-A0A661H5W7-F1
#
_entry.id   AF-A0A661H5W7-F1
#
_cell.length_a   1.000
_cell.length_b   1.000
_cell.length_c   1.000
_cell.angle_alpha   90.00
_cell.angle_beta   90.00
_cell.angle_gamma   90.00
#
_symmetry.space_group_name_H-M   'P 1'
#
loop_
_entity.id
_entity.type
_entity.pdbx_description
1 polymer ?
#
loop_
_entity_poly.entity_id
_entity_poly.type
_entity_poly.pdbx_seq_one_letter_code
_entity_poly.pdbx_strand_id
1 'polypeptide(L)'
;MWFRKGWTLTWAWLLVPLLLIGNPAPVLAEEERATSNITPGSIAYWFADLWLTGDQQGRLLMQMGRYQQATGRFMNPVWKGMAHYYAEDFMVAAEYFSRQDSDAALFNEANARAHARDYVRAVNRYDRLLQRSPEYPGAKQNRQKVQGLIDEINRLSESQQQEAGVSGEDKELGGDDAIPADGAQEITWEQGEITQLSAEDILQDPATAAMWLRSVQQDPSNFLAIKFSMQLQGKAALQENVAPLQEKESLPYEERAPALESEQ
;
A
#
# COMPACT_ATOMS: atom_id res chain seq x y z
N MET A 1 35.58 -39.44 -45.43
CA MET A 1 34.70 -38.88 -44.37
C MET A 1 33.93 -40.03 -43.74
N TRP A 2 33.71 -40.05 -42.42
CA TRP A 2 33.13 -41.21 -41.73
C TRP A 2 31.84 -40.82 -40.99
N PHE A 3 30.68 -41.16 -41.55
CA PHE A 3 29.40 -41.05 -40.83
C PHE A 3 29.28 -42.19 -39.81
N ARG A 4 29.12 -41.85 -38.52
CA ARG A 4 28.74 -42.83 -37.49
C ARG A 4 27.21 -42.93 -37.46
N LYS A 5 26.68 -44.15 -37.38
CA LYS A 5 25.25 -44.44 -37.55
C LYS A 5 24.50 -44.38 -36.22
N GLY A 6 23.32 -43.73 -36.24
CA GLY A 6 22.14 -44.05 -35.44
C GLY A 6 22.28 -44.04 -33.91
N TRP A 7 21.81 -42.96 -33.27
CA TRP A 7 21.34 -43.01 -31.89
C TRP A 7 19.81 -43.01 -31.90
N THR A 8 19.21 -44.20 -31.75
CA THR A 8 17.76 -44.41 -31.56
C THR A 8 17.55 -45.46 -30.46
N LEU A 9 16.34 -45.50 -29.89
CA LEU A 9 15.91 -46.42 -28.83
C LEU A 9 16.67 -46.35 -27.49
N THR A 10 16.38 -45.32 -26.70
CA THR A 10 16.43 -45.39 -25.21
C THR A 10 15.09 -45.03 -24.54
N TRP A 11 14.14 -44.42 -25.26
CA TRP A 11 12.83 -44.00 -24.74
C TRP A 11 11.89 -45.13 -24.31
N ALA A 12 12.14 -46.39 -24.70
CA ALA A 12 11.29 -47.53 -24.38
C ALA A 12 11.13 -47.77 -22.86
N TRP A 13 12.15 -47.42 -22.06
CA TRP A 13 12.13 -47.60 -20.60
C TRP A 13 11.11 -46.70 -19.88
N LEU A 14 10.68 -45.58 -20.49
CA LEU A 14 9.71 -44.66 -19.89
C LEU A 14 8.25 -45.17 -19.92
N LEU A 15 7.95 -46.24 -20.67
CA LEU A 15 6.62 -46.86 -20.69
C LEU A 15 6.49 -48.06 -19.75
N VAL A 16 7.60 -48.61 -19.25
CA VAL A 16 7.62 -49.75 -18.31
C VAL A 16 6.81 -49.50 -17.01
N PRO A 17 6.86 -48.34 -16.33
CA PRO A 17 6.11 -48.15 -15.08
C PRO A 17 4.59 -48.06 -15.28
N LEU A 18 4.08 -47.91 -16.50
CA LEU A 18 2.64 -47.77 -16.77
C LEU A 18 1.87 -49.11 -16.68
N LEU A 19 2.57 -50.25 -16.70
CA LEU A 19 2.00 -51.60 -16.74
C LEU A 19 1.86 -52.31 -15.39
N LEU A 20 2.14 -51.61 -14.27
CA LEU A 20 2.09 -52.16 -12.91
C LEU A 20 1.04 -51.52 -11.99
N ILE A 21 0.13 -50.71 -12.54
CA ILE A 21 -1.08 -50.27 -11.83
C ILE A 21 -2.09 -51.42 -11.84
N GLY A 22 -2.00 -52.29 -10.83
CA GLY A 22 -2.83 -53.48 -10.70
C GLY A 22 -4.31 -53.18 -10.43
N ASN A 23 -5.18 -54.15 -10.74
CA ASN A 23 -6.62 -54.04 -10.53
C ASN A 23 -6.95 -53.75 -9.04
N PRO A 24 -7.66 -52.66 -8.70
CA PRO A 24 -8.22 -52.51 -7.38
C PRO A 24 -9.34 -53.54 -7.18
N ALA A 25 -9.28 -54.29 -6.07
CA ALA A 25 -10.43 -55.07 -5.63
C ALA A 25 -11.57 -54.11 -5.20
N PRO A 26 -12.85 -54.47 -5.40
CA PRO A 26 -13.97 -53.62 -5.02
C PRO A 26 -14.13 -53.58 -3.49
N VAL A 27 -13.40 -52.68 -2.84
CA VAL A 27 -13.66 -52.29 -1.46
C VAL A 27 -14.92 -51.43 -1.45
N LEU A 28 -15.93 -51.85 -0.69
CA LEU A 28 -17.10 -51.02 -0.36
C LEU A 28 -16.67 -49.97 0.68
N ALA A 29 -15.96 -48.95 0.22
CA ALA A 29 -15.67 -47.76 1.02
C ALA A 29 -16.88 -46.82 0.96
N GLU A 30 -17.26 -46.24 2.10
CA GLU A 30 -18.36 -45.28 2.18
C GLU A 30 -18.04 -44.00 1.40
N GLU A 31 -19.05 -43.43 0.76
CA GLU A 31 -18.90 -42.33 -0.19
C GLU A 31 -18.76 -40.97 0.53
N GLU A 32 -17.74 -40.82 1.38
CA GLU A 32 -17.28 -39.51 1.82
C GLU A 32 -16.78 -38.72 0.60
N ARG A 33 -17.68 -37.95 0.01
CA ARG A 33 -17.38 -37.02 -1.08
C ARG A 33 -16.55 -35.85 -0.56
N ALA A 34 -15.27 -36.11 -0.35
CA ALA A 34 -14.25 -35.09 -0.24
C ALA A 34 -14.19 -34.31 -1.57
N THR A 35 -15.04 -33.28 -1.68
CA THR A 35 -15.09 -32.34 -2.79
C THR A 35 -13.84 -31.47 -2.78
N SER A 36 -12.73 -32.07 -3.23
CA SER A 36 -11.50 -31.37 -3.49
C SER A 36 -11.76 -30.32 -4.58
N ASN A 37 -11.94 -29.08 -4.14
CA ASN A 37 -12.16 -27.92 -5.00
C ASN A 37 -10.84 -27.54 -5.67
N ILE A 38 -10.37 -28.40 -6.58
CA ILE A 38 -9.13 -28.24 -7.34
C ILE A 38 -9.32 -27.09 -8.34
N THR A 39 -9.18 -25.86 -7.86
CA THR A 39 -9.12 -24.66 -8.69
C THR A 39 -7.91 -24.78 -9.63
N PRO A 40 -8.00 -24.39 -10.92
CA PRO A 40 -6.89 -24.54 -11.88
C PRO A 40 -5.55 -23.94 -11.42
N GLY A 41 -5.58 -22.86 -10.62
CA GLY A 41 -4.38 -22.29 -10.00
C GLY A 41 -3.65 -23.23 -9.04
N SER A 42 -4.35 -24.10 -8.30
CA SER A 42 -3.72 -25.06 -7.38
C SER A 42 -2.91 -26.13 -8.12
N ILE A 43 -3.38 -26.58 -9.29
CA ILE A 43 -2.64 -27.52 -10.16
C ILE A 43 -1.38 -26.84 -10.71
N ALA A 44 -1.51 -25.60 -11.21
CA ALA A 44 -0.40 -24.83 -11.75
C ALA A 44 0.69 -24.57 -10.69
N TYR A 45 0.29 -24.25 -9.46
CA TYR A 45 1.21 -24.08 -8.34
C TYR A 45 1.85 -25.40 -7.90
N TRP A 46 1.08 -26.48 -7.71
CA TRP A 46 1.63 -27.80 -7.39
C TRP A 46 2.68 -28.25 -8.41
N PHE A 47 2.44 -28.02 -9.71
CA PHE A 47 3.42 -28.33 -10.75
C PHE A 47 4.66 -27.43 -10.66
N ALA A 48 4.50 -26.13 -10.34
CA ALA A 48 5.64 -25.23 -10.12
C ALA A 48 6.47 -25.62 -8.89
N ASP A 49 5.83 -26.11 -7.83
CA ASP A 49 6.47 -26.57 -6.58
C ASP A 49 7.41 -27.78 -6.81
N LEU A 50 7.27 -28.51 -7.93
CA LEU A 50 8.19 -29.58 -8.35
C LEU A 50 9.55 -29.07 -8.87
N TRP A 51 9.62 -27.81 -9.31
CA TRP A 51 10.79 -27.23 -10.00
C TRP A 51 11.37 -25.98 -9.32
N LEU A 52 10.54 -25.26 -8.56
CA LEU A 52 10.87 -23.98 -7.94
C LEU A 52 10.40 -23.95 -6.49
N THR A 53 11.28 -23.53 -5.57
CA THR A 53 10.87 -23.30 -4.18
C THR A 53 9.86 -22.16 -4.08
N GLY A 54 9.04 -22.15 -3.02
CA GLY A 54 8.08 -21.07 -2.78
C GLY A 54 8.73 -19.67 -2.83
N ASP A 55 9.94 -19.54 -2.28
CA ASP A 55 10.74 -18.31 -2.35
C ASP A 55 11.15 -17.90 -3.78
N GLN A 56 11.48 -18.86 -4.65
CA GLN A 56 11.81 -18.58 -6.05
C GLN A 56 10.57 -18.14 -6.82
N GLN A 57 9.43 -18.79 -6.59
CA GLN A 57 8.14 -18.40 -7.18
C GLN A 57 7.67 -17.03 -6.68
N GLY A 58 7.80 -16.76 -5.38
CA GLY A 58 7.55 -15.46 -4.76
C GLY A 58 8.40 -14.37 -5.43
N ARG A 59 9.69 -14.61 -5.67
CA ARG A 59 10.57 -13.67 -6.38
C ARG A 59 10.13 -13.38 -7.81
N LEU A 60 9.68 -14.39 -8.56
CA LEU A 60 9.11 -14.19 -9.91
C LEU A 60 7.82 -13.36 -9.85
N LEU A 61 6.95 -13.60 -8.86
CA LEU A 61 5.73 -12.82 -8.66
C LEU A 61 6.03 -11.36 -8.29
N MET A 62 7.03 -11.10 -7.44
CA MET A 62 7.53 -9.73 -7.17
C MET A 62 8.00 -9.04 -8.46
N GLN A 63 8.78 -9.73 -9.30
CA GLN A 63 9.26 -9.19 -10.58
C GLN A 63 8.12 -8.90 -11.59
N MET A 64 6.98 -9.61 -11.46
CA MET A 64 5.77 -9.38 -12.23
C MET A 64 4.80 -8.37 -11.58
N GLY A 65 5.17 -7.70 -10.49
CA GLY A 65 4.29 -6.78 -9.75
C GLY A 65 3.13 -7.46 -9.00
N ARG A 66 3.14 -8.79 -8.88
CA ARG A 66 2.06 -9.60 -8.28
C ARG A 66 2.26 -9.76 -6.77
N TYR A 67 2.45 -8.65 -6.06
CA TYR A 67 2.91 -8.62 -4.66
C TYR A 67 1.99 -9.42 -3.72
N GLN A 68 0.67 -9.23 -3.78
CA GLN A 68 -0.33 -10.00 -3.02
C GLN A 68 -0.34 -11.52 -3.33
N GLN A 69 0.24 -11.96 -4.46
CA GLN A 69 0.41 -13.40 -4.73
C GLN A 69 1.75 -13.92 -4.19
N ALA A 70 2.76 -13.04 -4.08
CA ALA A 70 4.08 -13.37 -3.54
C ALA A 70 4.07 -13.57 -2.01
N THR A 71 3.21 -12.84 -1.28
CA THR A 71 3.00 -13.03 0.18
C THR A 71 2.62 -14.47 0.54
N GLY A 72 1.78 -15.11 -0.29
CA GLY A 72 1.38 -16.52 -0.17
C GLY A 72 2.43 -17.53 -0.62
N ARG A 73 3.60 -17.10 -1.11
CA ARG A 73 4.64 -17.95 -1.70
C ARG A 73 5.95 -17.95 -0.92
N PHE A 74 6.36 -16.82 -0.35
CA PHE A 74 7.59 -16.74 0.44
C PHE A 74 7.52 -17.56 1.73
N MET A 75 8.53 -18.41 1.92
CA MET A 75 8.81 -19.14 3.15
C MET A 75 9.77 -18.34 4.05
N ASN A 76 10.68 -17.56 3.45
CA ASN A 76 11.55 -16.65 4.19
C ASN A 76 10.72 -15.47 4.77
N PRO A 77 10.74 -15.21 6.10
CA PRO A 77 9.89 -14.20 6.72
C PRO A 77 10.25 -12.77 6.27
N VAL A 78 11.52 -12.47 5.98
CA VAL A 78 11.95 -11.14 5.50
C VAL A 78 11.45 -10.90 4.08
N TRP A 79 11.50 -11.92 3.22
CA TRP A 79 11.01 -11.82 1.85
C TRP A 79 9.48 -11.76 1.82
N LYS A 80 8.80 -12.44 2.74
CA LYS A 80 7.36 -12.28 2.96
C LYS A 80 6.98 -10.89 3.48
N GLY A 81 7.75 -10.34 4.42
CA GLY A 81 7.60 -8.95 4.89
C GLY A 81 7.77 -7.93 3.76
N MET A 82 8.75 -8.11 2.88
CA MET A 82 8.88 -7.29 1.67
C MET A 82 7.70 -7.45 0.71
N ALA A 83 7.19 -8.67 0.51
CA ALA A 83 6.01 -8.88 -0.32
C ALA A 83 4.78 -8.14 0.22
N HIS A 84 4.56 -8.17 1.53
CA HIS A 84 3.52 -7.39 2.21
C HIS A 84 3.77 -5.87 2.06
N TYR A 85 5.01 -5.40 2.20
CA TYR A 85 5.35 -3.98 2.04
C TYR A 85 5.04 -3.46 0.62
N TYR A 86 5.44 -4.19 -0.42
CA TYR A 86 5.13 -3.84 -1.81
C TYR A 86 3.64 -4.06 -2.16
N ALA A 87 2.93 -4.87 -1.38
CA ALA A 87 1.48 -5.06 -1.46
C ALA A 87 0.67 -4.04 -0.64
N GLU A 88 1.34 -3.06 -0.02
CA GLU A 88 0.77 -2.01 0.84
C GLU A 88 0.17 -2.50 2.18
N ASP A 89 0.40 -3.78 2.53
CA ASP A 89 0.04 -4.39 3.83
C ASP A 89 1.02 -3.95 4.95
N PHE A 90 1.19 -2.64 5.15
CA PHE A 90 2.33 -2.08 5.88
C PHE A 90 2.47 -2.55 7.35
N MET A 91 1.38 -2.74 8.09
CA MET A 91 1.44 -3.28 9.47
C MET A 91 1.88 -4.76 9.48
N VAL A 92 1.37 -5.57 8.56
CA VAL A 92 1.76 -6.99 8.41
C VAL A 92 3.23 -7.08 8.00
N ALA A 93 3.70 -6.18 7.12
CA ALA A 93 5.11 -6.07 6.79
C ALA A 93 5.98 -5.76 8.02
N ALA A 94 5.56 -4.79 8.85
CA ALA A 94 6.24 -4.45 10.10
C ALA A 94 6.32 -5.64 11.08
N GLU A 95 5.26 -6.44 11.22
CA GLU A 95 5.31 -7.70 11.98
C GLU A 95 6.34 -8.69 11.44
N TYR A 96 6.41 -8.89 10.12
CA TYR A 96 7.36 -9.84 9.53
C TYR A 96 8.81 -9.39 9.72
N PHE A 97 9.07 -8.08 9.66
CA PHE A 97 10.39 -7.52 9.94
C PHE A 97 10.77 -7.58 11.43
N SER A 98 9.82 -7.35 12.35
CA SER A 98 10.09 -7.38 13.80
C SER A 98 10.58 -8.75 14.32
N ARG A 99 10.35 -9.83 13.55
CA ARG A 99 10.76 -11.21 13.86
C ARG A 99 12.27 -11.48 13.70
N GLN A 100 13.08 -10.50 13.25
CA GLN A 100 14.53 -10.66 13.11
C GLN A 100 15.31 -9.50 13.75
N ASP A 101 16.23 -9.79 14.65
CA ASP A 101 17.11 -8.77 15.24
C ASP A 101 18.29 -8.41 14.33
N SER A 102 18.04 -7.62 13.29
CA SER A 102 19.09 -7.09 12.40
C SER A 102 18.83 -5.64 12.01
N ASP A 103 19.90 -4.95 11.61
CA ASP A 103 19.85 -3.53 11.24
C ASP A 103 18.94 -3.29 10.03
N ALA A 104 18.98 -4.18 9.03
CA ALA A 104 18.10 -4.16 7.88
C ALA A 104 16.63 -4.44 8.26
N ALA A 105 16.38 -5.35 9.21
CA ALA A 105 15.04 -5.61 9.71
C ALA A 105 14.48 -4.42 10.51
N LEU A 106 15.31 -3.77 11.34
CA LEU A 106 14.93 -2.54 12.05
C LEU A 106 14.62 -1.40 11.07
N PHE A 107 15.44 -1.20 10.03
CA PHE A 107 15.18 -0.22 8.99
C PHE A 107 13.86 -0.51 8.26
N ASN A 108 13.62 -1.77 7.88
CA ASN A 108 12.42 -2.15 7.15
C ASN A 108 11.15 -2.07 8.03
N GLU A 109 11.22 -2.45 9.31
CA GLU A 109 10.11 -2.25 10.26
C GLU A 109 9.82 -0.75 10.45
N ALA A 110 10.85 0.09 10.56
CA ALA A 110 10.68 1.53 10.72
C ALA A 110 10.06 2.20 9.46
N ASN A 111 10.47 1.79 8.26
CA ASN A 111 9.81 2.25 7.01
C ASN A 111 8.36 1.74 6.93
N ALA A 112 8.11 0.46 7.26
CA ALA A 112 6.78 -0.14 7.22
C ALA A 112 5.81 0.58 8.18
N ARG A 113 6.22 0.78 9.44
CA ARG A 113 5.45 1.55 10.42
C ARG A 113 5.22 2.99 9.96
N ALA A 114 6.21 3.65 9.37
CA ALA A 114 6.03 5.00 8.83
C ALA A 114 4.97 5.04 7.71
N HIS A 115 4.98 4.09 6.76
CA HIS A 115 3.93 4.01 5.74
C HIS A 115 2.55 3.65 6.31
N ALA A 116 2.49 2.87 7.39
CA ALA A 116 1.28 2.58 8.15
C ALA A 116 0.76 3.76 9.02
N ARG A 117 1.43 4.93 8.98
CA ARG A 117 1.20 6.08 9.88
C ARG A 117 1.41 5.79 11.36
N ASP A 118 2.11 4.72 11.67
CA ASP A 118 2.53 4.31 13.02
C ASP A 118 3.82 5.05 13.42
N TYR A 119 3.79 6.38 13.30
CA TYR A 119 4.97 7.24 13.29
C TYR A 119 5.77 7.17 14.61
N VAL A 120 5.10 7.13 15.76
CA VAL A 120 5.77 7.07 17.08
C VAL A 120 6.60 5.79 17.20
N ARG A 121 6.02 4.63 16.89
CA ARG A 121 6.75 3.35 16.92
C ARG A 121 7.78 3.25 15.80
N ALA A 122 7.57 3.89 14.65
CA ALA A 122 8.57 4.01 13.58
C ALA A 122 9.83 4.78 14.04
N VAL A 123 9.67 5.94 14.70
CA VAL A 123 10.80 6.71 15.25
C VAL A 123 11.59 5.88 16.26
N ASN A 124 10.90 5.20 17.19
CA ASN A 124 11.53 4.30 18.15
C ASN A 124 12.35 3.17 17.50
N ARG A 125 11.93 2.66 16.33
CA ARG A 125 12.72 1.67 15.56
C ARG A 125 13.92 2.29 14.86
N TYR A 126 13.81 3.50 14.32
CA TYR A 126 14.96 4.24 13.80
C TYR A 126 15.98 4.57 14.91
N ASP A 127 15.55 4.90 16.12
CA ASP A 127 16.47 5.14 17.24
C ASP A 127 17.21 3.88 17.64
N ARG A 128 16.52 2.73 17.76
CA ARG A 128 17.18 1.44 18.02
C ARG A 128 18.16 1.05 16.92
N LEU A 129 17.90 1.42 15.67
CA LEU A 129 18.83 1.25 14.55
C LEU A 129 20.05 2.17 14.66
N LEU A 130 19.84 3.47 14.86
CA LEU A 130 20.91 4.47 14.92
C LEU A 130 21.81 4.33 16.17
N GLN A 131 21.29 3.75 17.25
CA GLN A 131 22.09 3.33 18.41
C GLN A 131 23.06 2.17 18.10
N ARG A 132 22.72 1.30 17.13
CA ARG A 132 23.56 0.17 16.68
C ARG A 132 24.53 0.60 15.58
N SER A 133 23.99 1.29 14.58
CA SER A 133 24.69 1.72 13.36
C SER A 133 24.32 3.18 13.03
N PRO A 134 25.03 4.18 13.61
CA PRO A 134 24.73 5.60 13.43
C PRO A 134 24.73 6.06 11.96
N GLU A 135 25.59 5.45 11.15
CA GLU A 135 25.77 5.76 9.72
C GLU A 135 24.93 4.85 8.79
N TYR A 136 23.88 4.18 9.31
CA TYR A 136 23.04 3.33 8.46
C TYR A 136 22.35 4.15 7.35
N PRO A 137 22.50 3.80 6.05
CA PRO A 137 22.02 4.60 4.94
C PRO A 137 20.53 4.97 5.04
N GLY A 138 20.23 6.26 4.95
CA GLY A 138 18.86 6.80 4.98
C GLY A 138 18.18 6.83 6.35
N ALA A 139 18.60 6.04 7.34
CA ALA A 139 17.93 5.91 8.64
C ALA A 139 17.73 7.26 9.35
N LYS A 140 18.79 8.06 9.45
CA LYS A 140 18.75 9.40 10.07
C LYS A 140 17.81 10.37 9.33
N GLN A 141 17.80 10.32 7.99
CA GLN A 141 16.95 11.19 7.19
C GLN A 141 15.47 10.78 7.30
N ASN A 142 15.18 9.48 7.27
CA ASN A 142 13.80 8.98 7.40
C ASN A 142 13.26 9.19 8.82
N ARG A 143 14.06 8.98 9.87
CA ARG A 143 13.69 9.36 11.25
C ARG A 143 13.28 10.83 11.32
N GLN A 144 14.07 11.74 10.74
CA GLN A 144 13.80 13.18 10.78
C GLN A 144 12.51 13.55 10.02
N LYS A 145 12.23 12.92 8.87
CA LYS A 145 10.95 13.10 8.15
C LYS A 145 9.76 12.65 9.01
N VAL A 146 9.85 11.47 9.61
CA VAL A 146 8.76 10.91 10.43
C VAL A 146 8.54 11.72 11.71
N GLN A 147 9.60 12.19 12.36
CA GLN A 147 9.49 13.11 13.48
C GLN A 147 8.73 14.38 13.07
N GLY A 148 9.06 14.99 11.94
CA GLY A 148 8.36 16.18 11.44
C GLY A 148 6.86 15.96 11.18
N LEU A 149 6.42 14.74 10.89
CA LEU A 149 5.00 14.39 10.77
C LEU A 149 4.31 14.34 12.15
N ILE A 150 4.99 13.79 13.17
CA ILE A 150 4.50 13.81 14.57
C ILE A 150 4.39 15.27 15.06
N ASP A 151 5.44 16.07 14.84
CA ASP A 151 5.51 17.47 15.25
C ASP A 151 4.42 18.32 14.56
N GLU A 152 4.12 18.04 13.27
CA GLU A 152 3.04 18.71 12.53
C GLU A 152 1.65 18.29 13.02
N ILE A 153 1.41 17.01 13.30
CA ILE A 153 0.14 16.52 13.88
C ILE A 153 -0.10 17.15 15.25
N ASN A 154 0.90 17.15 16.13
CA ASN A 154 0.79 17.74 17.46
C ASN A 154 0.49 19.25 17.39
N ARG A 155 1.17 20.00 16.53
CA ARG A 155 0.89 21.43 16.30
C ARG A 155 -0.53 21.69 15.78
N LEU A 156 -1.07 20.80 14.94
CA LEU A 156 -2.46 20.91 14.46
C LEU A 156 -3.46 20.62 15.59
N SER A 157 -3.20 19.62 16.43
CA SER A 157 -4.01 19.34 17.62
C SER A 157 -3.99 20.50 18.63
N GLU A 158 -2.82 21.06 18.94
CA GLU A 158 -2.69 22.26 19.81
C GLU A 158 -3.41 23.50 19.27
N SER A 159 -3.52 23.63 17.94
CA SER A 159 -4.23 24.75 17.31
C SER A 159 -5.76 24.65 17.38
N GLN A 160 -6.30 23.47 17.67
CA GLN A 160 -7.72 23.27 17.92
C GLN A 160 -8.02 23.56 19.39
N GLN A 161 -8.51 24.77 19.68
CA GLN A 161 -9.05 25.08 21.00
C GLN A 161 -10.22 24.12 21.31
N GLN A 162 -10.24 23.56 22.52
CA GLN A 162 -11.33 22.71 23.00
C GLN A 162 -12.61 23.55 23.19
N GLU A 163 -13.41 23.68 22.14
CA GLU A 163 -14.72 24.32 22.22
C GLU A 163 -15.72 23.32 22.84
N ALA A 164 -16.00 23.53 24.12
CA ALA A 164 -16.71 22.58 24.97
C ALA A 164 -18.10 22.22 24.41
N GLY A 165 -18.30 20.92 24.16
CA GLY A 165 -19.54 20.38 23.59
C GLY A 165 -19.38 19.77 22.18
N VAL A 166 -18.28 20.06 21.48
CA VAL A 166 -17.91 19.30 20.28
C VAL A 166 -17.09 18.08 20.71
N SER A 167 -17.68 16.89 20.68
CA SER A 167 -16.90 15.66 20.60
C SER A 167 -16.12 15.71 19.29
N GLY A 168 -14.80 15.84 19.36
CA GLY A 168 -13.96 15.75 18.16
C GLY A 168 -14.20 14.39 17.51
N GLU A 169 -14.74 14.39 16.30
CA GLU A 169 -14.93 13.14 15.55
C GLU A 169 -13.55 12.53 15.30
N ASP A 170 -13.27 11.41 15.98
CA ASP A 170 -11.99 10.71 15.91
C ASP A 170 -11.67 10.39 14.46
N LYS A 171 -10.72 11.17 13.93
CA LYS A 171 -10.25 11.01 12.57
C LYS A 171 -9.37 9.78 12.56
N GLU A 172 -9.96 8.63 12.21
CA GLU A 172 -9.30 7.34 12.04
C GLU A 172 -8.15 7.44 11.03
N LEU A 173 -7.00 7.93 11.50
CA LEU A 173 -5.82 8.20 10.68
C LEU A 173 -4.87 6.98 10.62
N GLY A 174 -5.41 5.81 10.90
CA GLY A 174 -4.84 4.47 10.79
C GLY A 174 -5.87 3.47 11.35
N GLY A 175 -5.79 2.19 10.98
CA GLY A 175 -6.64 1.16 11.59
C GLY A 175 -6.12 0.77 12.98
N ASP A 176 -7.06 0.47 13.90
CA ASP A 176 -7.00 0.01 15.32
C ASP A 176 -5.70 0.11 16.13
N ASP A 177 -4.56 -0.28 15.58
CA ASP A 177 -3.26 -0.35 16.27
C ASP A 177 -2.35 0.87 16.06
N ALA A 178 -2.54 1.69 15.02
CA ALA A 178 -1.54 2.69 14.59
C ALA A 178 -1.43 3.91 15.52
N ILE A 179 -0.21 4.41 15.75
CA ILE A 179 0.05 5.60 16.60
C ILE A 179 0.68 6.75 15.77
N PRO A 180 -0.12 7.70 15.24
CA PRO A 180 0.39 8.82 14.44
C PRO A 180 1.15 9.87 15.24
N ALA A 181 0.79 10.14 16.49
CA ALA A 181 1.49 11.11 17.32
C ALA A 181 1.31 10.83 18.81
N ASP A 182 2.24 11.32 19.62
CA ASP A 182 2.12 11.39 21.08
C ASP A 182 1.18 12.55 21.46
N GLY A 183 -0.10 12.41 21.08
CA GLY A 183 -1.13 13.44 21.24
C GLY A 183 -1.20 13.98 22.67
N ALA A 184 -1.36 15.30 22.81
CA ALA A 184 -1.36 15.98 24.10
C ALA A 184 -2.30 15.29 25.11
N GLN A 185 -1.77 15.02 26.31
CA GLN A 185 -2.37 14.15 27.32
C GLN A 185 -3.89 14.21 27.33
N GLU A 186 -4.53 13.12 26.92
CA GLU A 186 -5.98 12.98 27.00
C GLU A 186 -6.38 13.04 28.47
N ILE A 187 -6.82 14.22 28.92
CA ILE A 187 -7.49 14.37 30.20
C ILE A 187 -8.86 13.74 30.00
N THR A 188 -8.96 12.46 30.32
CA THR A 188 -10.20 11.68 30.28
C THR A 188 -11.15 12.23 31.36
N TRP A 189 -11.84 13.32 31.05
CA TRP A 189 -12.99 13.77 31.81
C TRP A 189 -14.04 12.66 31.77
N GLU A 190 -14.60 12.30 32.94
CA GLU A 190 -15.62 11.26 33.01
C GLU A 190 -16.79 11.59 32.08
N GLN A 191 -17.33 10.57 31.40
CA GLN A 191 -18.33 10.73 30.35
C GLN A 191 -19.57 11.45 30.89
N GLY A 192 -19.68 12.75 30.61
CA GLY A 192 -20.89 13.52 30.81
C GLY A 192 -22.02 12.92 29.97
N GLU A 193 -23.13 12.60 30.61
CA GLU A 193 -24.29 11.97 29.97
C GLU A 193 -24.78 12.83 28.80
N ILE A 194 -24.72 12.29 27.57
CA ILE A 194 -25.06 13.02 26.35
C ILE A 194 -26.59 13.13 26.24
N THR A 195 -27.15 14.15 26.90
CA THR A 195 -28.58 14.44 26.90
C THR A 195 -29.05 14.84 25.50
N GLN A 196 -29.72 13.93 24.79
CA GLN A 196 -30.34 14.21 23.49
C GLN A 196 -31.59 15.09 23.68
N LEU A 197 -31.42 16.40 23.52
CA LEU A 197 -32.50 17.39 23.51
C LEU A 197 -33.23 17.37 22.16
N SER A 198 -34.57 17.48 22.17
CA SER A 198 -35.34 17.66 20.93
C SER A 198 -35.22 19.09 20.38
N ALA A 199 -35.61 19.29 19.12
CA ALA A 199 -35.67 20.63 18.54
C ALA A 199 -36.65 21.54 19.31
N GLU A 200 -37.74 20.95 19.79
CA GLU A 200 -38.75 21.60 20.62
C GLU A 200 -38.19 22.01 22.00
N ASP A 201 -37.31 21.22 22.62
CA ASP A 201 -36.65 21.59 23.88
C ASP A 201 -35.63 22.73 23.67
N ILE A 202 -34.80 22.62 22.63
CA ILE A 202 -33.80 23.63 22.26
C ILE A 202 -34.44 25.00 22.00
N LEU A 203 -35.64 25.03 21.41
CA LEU A 203 -36.38 26.26 21.11
C LEU A 203 -37.20 26.83 22.28
N GLN A 204 -37.41 26.06 23.36
CA GLN A 204 -38.14 26.53 24.55
C GLN A 204 -37.25 27.31 25.53
N ASP A 205 -35.95 27.02 25.60
CA ASP A 205 -34.99 27.80 26.40
C ASP A 205 -34.17 28.77 25.52
N PRO A 206 -34.30 30.11 25.73
CA PRO A 206 -33.50 31.09 25.01
C PRO A 206 -31.98 30.93 25.17
N ALA A 207 -31.48 30.36 26.27
CA ALA A 207 -30.05 30.14 26.46
C ALA A 207 -29.55 28.96 25.59
N THR A 208 -30.24 27.83 25.61
CA THR A 208 -29.96 26.67 24.76
C THR A 208 -30.14 27.01 23.26
N ALA A 209 -31.19 27.75 22.90
CA ALA A 209 -31.37 28.27 21.55
C ALA A 209 -30.20 29.17 21.10
N ALA A 210 -29.68 30.03 21.98
CA ALA A 210 -28.53 30.89 21.68
C ALA A 210 -27.22 30.10 21.54
N MET A 211 -27.00 29.05 22.34
CA MET A 211 -25.86 28.14 22.18
C MET A 211 -25.95 27.37 20.87
N TRP A 212 -27.12 26.86 20.50
CA TRP A 212 -27.36 26.20 19.21
C TRP A 212 -27.12 27.15 18.03
N LEU A 213 -27.68 28.37 18.07
CA LEU A 213 -27.45 29.40 17.04
C LEU A 213 -25.98 29.80 16.91
N ARG A 214 -25.20 29.82 18.00
CA ARG A 214 -23.76 30.06 17.97
C ARG A 214 -23.03 28.98 17.15
N SER A 215 -23.45 27.72 17.26
CA SER A 215 -22.79 26.57 16.60
C SER A 215 -23.23 26.35 15.14
N VAL A 216 -24.41 26.84 14.73
CA VAL A 216 -25.02 26.52 13.43
C VAL A 216 -24.38 27.23 12.22
N GLN A 217 -23.62 28.32 12.42
CA GLN A 217 -22.76 28.92 11.39
C GLN A 217 -21.84 30.00 12.00
N GLN A 218 -20.52 29.85 11.87
CA GLN A 218 -19.57 30.96 12.09
C GLN A 218 -18.57 31.17 10.95
N ASP A 219 -18.06 30.12 10.28
CA ASP A 219 -17.20 30.33 9.10
C ASP A 219 -17.36 29.27 7.98
N PRO A 220 -17.97 29.63 6.83
CA PRO A 220 -17.93 28.80 5.63
C PRO A 220 -16.59 28.87 4.87
N SER A 221 -15.67 29.77 5.23
CA SER A 221 -14.42 29.98 4.46
C SER A 221 -13.53 28.73 4.43
N ASN A 222 -13.44 27.97 5.53
CA ASN A 222 -12.73 26.69 5.53
C ASN A 222 -13.35 25.67 4.55
N PHE A 223 -14.68 25.50 4.57
CA PHE A 223 -15.38 24.63 3.61
C PHE A 223 -15.20 25.11 2.16
N LEU A 224 -15.28 26.41 1.92
CA LEU A 224 -15.08 27.01 0.60
C LEU A 224 -13.63 26.85 0.11
N ALA A 225 -12.63 27.07 0.98
CA ALA A 225 -11.22 26.88 0.65
C ALA A 225 -10.90 25.43 0.30
N ILE A 226 -11.44 24.46 1.05
CA ILE A 226 -11.35 23.03 0.74
C ILE A 226 -12.03 22.73 -0.61
N LYS A 227 -13.24 23.25 -0.83
CA LYS A 227 -13.99 23.03 -2.08
C LYS A 227 -13.31 23.63 -3.31
N PHE A 228 -12.72 24.82 -3.18
CA PHE A 228 -11.98 25.47 -4.26
C PHE A 228 -10.63 24.81 -4.54
N SER A 229 -9.90 24.34 -3.51
CA SER A 229 -8.64 23.61 -3.73
C SER A 229 -8.88 22.27 -4.45
N MET A 230 -9.94 21.54 -4.07
CA MET A 230 -10.40 20.35 -4.80
C MET A 230 -10.78 20.65 -6.26
N GLN A 231 -11.49 21.76 -6.53
CA GLN A 231 -11.82 22.17 -7.90
C GLN A 231 -10.60 22.57 -8.74
N LEU A 232 -9.58 23.19 -8.13
CA LEU A 232 -8.35 23.55 -8.83
C LEU A 232 -7.51 22.32 -9.18
N GLN A 233 -7.37 21.37 -8.24
CA GLN A 233 -6.70 20.09 -8.50
C GLN A 233 -7.43 19.27 -9.58
N GLY A 234 -8.76 19.17 -9.50
CA GLY A 234 -9.58 18.49 -10.52
C GLY A 234 -9.47 19.12 -11.90
N LYS A 235 -9.38 20.47 -11.99
CA LYS A 235 -9.14 21.16 -13.27
C LYS A 235 -7.72 20.93 -13.81
N ALA A 236 -6.70 20.93 -12.96
CA ALA A 236 -5.33 20.65 -13.37
C ALA A 236 -5.19 19.25 -14.00
N ALA A 237 -5.74 18.22 -13.33
CA ALA A 237 -5.72 16.83 -13.81
C ALA A 237 -6.49 16.64 -15.14
N LEU A 238 -7.52 17.45 -15.40
CA LEU A 238 -8.25 17.49 -16.67
C LEU A 238 -7.48 18.26 -17.75
N GLN A 239 -6.69 19.27 -17.39
CA GLN A 239 -5.98 20.13 -18.35
C GLN A 239 -4.65 19.51 -18.82
N GLU A 240 -3.97 18.74 -17.97
CA GLU A 240 -2.77 17.97 -18.32
C GLU A 240 -3.05 16.85 -19.34
N ASN A 241 -4.27 16.28 -19.33
CA ASN A 241 -4.70 15.24 -20.28
C ASN A 241 -5.16 15.76 -21.66
N VAL A 242 -5.18 17.08 -21.90
CA VAL A 242 -5.70 17.68 -23.15
C VAL A 242 -4.67 18.64 -23.78
N ALA A 243 -3.39 18.26 -23.76
CA ALA A 243 -2.38 18.87 -24.62
C ALA A 243 -2.60 18.41 -26.08
N PRO A 244 -2.88 19.31 -27.05
CA PRO A 244 -3.24 18.91 -28.41
C PRO A 244 -2.02 18.41 -29.20
N LEU A 245 -2.20 17.29 -29.89
CA LEU A 245 -1.25 16.81 -30.90
C LEU A 245 -1.24 17.78 -32.08
N GLN A 246 -0.21 18.63 -32.18
CA GLN A 246 -0.05 19.54 -33.32
C GLN A 246 0.39 18.78 -34.58
N GLU A 247 -0.63 18.33 -35.30
CA GLU A 247 -0.76 18.10 -36.72
C GLU A 247 0.38 18.70 -37.58
N LYS A 248 1.09 17.82 -38.31
CA LYS A 248 2.10 18.22 -39.31
C LYS A 248 1.42 18.58 -40.63
N GLU A 249 0.86 19.78 -40.72
CA GLU A 249 0.31 20.27 -41.99
C GLU A 249 1.44 20.65 -42.97
N SER A 250 1.31 20.21 -44.23
CA SER A 250 2.32 20.35 -45.28
C SER A 250 2.09 21.60 -46.14
N LEU A 251 3.11 22.43 -46.33
CA LEU A 251 3.08 23.52 -47.31
C LEU A 251 3.83 23.15 -48.61
N PRO A 252 3.45 23.74 -49.76
CA PRO A 252 3.89 23.27 -51.07
C PRO A 252 5.21 23.87 -51.54
N TYR A 253 5.78 23.25 -52.58
CA TYR A 253 6.97 23.70 -53.30
C TYR A 253 6.63 24.92 -54.18
N GLU A 254 7.09 26.11 -53.83
CA GLU A 254 7.00 27.30 -54.69
C GLU A 254 8.37 27.62 -55.33
N GLU A 255 8.44 27.47 -56.64
CA GLU A 255 9.67 27.59 -57.44
C GLU A 255 9.80 29.01 -58.01
N ARG A 256 10.86 29.74 -57.62
CA ARG A 256 11.32 30.96 -58.31
C ARG A 256 12.80 31.23 -58.04
N ALA A 257 13.59 31.27 -59.12
CA ALA A 257 15.01 31.55 -59.07
C ALA A 257 15.31 33.07 -59.10
N PRO A 258 16.41 33.53 -58.47
CA PRO A 258 17.13 34.72 -58.89
C PRO A 258 18.16 34.37 -59.97
N ALA A 259 18.28 35.19 -61.02
CA ALA A 259 19.27 35.01 -62.08
C ALA A 259 19.89 36.35 -62.49
N LEU A 260 21.24 36.39 -62.56
CA LEU A 260 22.09 37.49 -63.06
C LEU A 260 22.04 38.78 -62.18
N GLU A 261 23.03 39.67 -62.11
CA GLU A 261 24.46 39.75 -62.52
C GLU A 261 25.11 40.90 -61.69
N SER A 262 26.41 41.23 -61.62
CA SER A 262 27.70 40.78 -62.19
C SER A 262 28.82 41.14 -61.14
N GLU A 263 30.15 41.08 -61.30
CA GLU A 263 31.13 40.84 -62.39
C GLU A 263 32.37 40.05 -61.85
N GLN A 264 33.37 39.83 -62.72
CA GLN A 264 34.83 39.55 -62.48
C GLN A 264 35.22 38.21 -61.82
#